data_AF-A0A7D7R6H1-F1
#
_entry.id   AF-A0A7D7R6H1-F1
#
_cell.length_a   1.000
_cell.length_b   1.000
_cell.length_c   1.000
_cell.angle_alpha   90.00
_cell.angle_beta   90.00
_cell.angle_gamma   90.00
#
_symmetry.space_group_name_H-M   'P 1'
#
loop_
_entity.id
_entity.type
_entity.pdbx_description
1 polymer ?
#
loop_
_entity_poly.entity_id
_entity_poly.type
_entity_poly.pdbx_seq_one_letter_code
_entity_poly.pdbx_strand_id
1 'polypeptide(L)' 'MLNTNLSVTEIAFDLGFTDKSHFGKYFRKTTGESPNRFRQKFVSEQ' A
#
# COMPACT_ATOMS: atom_id res chain seq x y z
N MET A 1 -15.44 0.58 13.33
CA MET A 1 -15.13 -0.19 12.10
C MET A 1 -13.79 0.28 11.57
N LEU A 2 -12.68 -0.19 12.14
CA LEU A 2 -11.31 0.18 11.71
C LEU A 2 -10.61 -1.05 11.13
N ASN A 3 -11.31 -1.75 10.24
CA ASN A 3 -10.71 -2.80 9.41
C ASN A 3 -10.52 -2.21 8.01
N THR A 4 -9.63 -1.22 7.87
CA THR A 4 -9.10 -0.86 6.55
C THR A 4 -8.15 -1.96 6.11
N ASN A 5 -8.72 -3.14 5.84
CA ASN A 5 -8.04 -4.28 5.23
C ASN A 5 -7.81 -4.04 3.72
N LEU A 6 -7.97 -2.78 3.27
CA LEU A 6 -7.82 -2.32 1.90
C LEU A 6 -6.55 -2.93 1.33
N SER A 7 -6.73 -3.73 0.31
CA SER A 7 -5.62 -4.33 -0.42
C SER A 7 -4.71 -3.24 -0.95
N VAL A 8 -3.44 -3.55 -1.17
CA VAL A 8 -2.47 -2.65 -1.84
C VAL A 8 -3.05 -2.11 -3.16
N THR A 9 -3.93 -2.87 -3.79
CA THR A 9 -4.71 -2.50 -4.99
C THR A 9 -5.70 -1.38 -4.72
N GLU A 10 -6.49 -1.46 -3.66
CA GLU A 10 -7.50 -0.46 -3.33
C GLU A 10 -6.86 0.86 -2.92
N ILE A 11 -5.76 0.80 -2.15
CA ILE A 11 -4.95 1.97 -1.83
C ILE A 11 -4.39 2.62 -3.10
N ALA A 12 -3.94 1.80 -4.07
CA ALA A 12 -3.48 2.30 -5.35
C ALA A 12 -4.61 3.03 -6.12
N PHE A 13 -5.79 2.43 -6.21
CA PHE A 13 -6.94 3.02 -6.91
C PHE A 13 -7.45 4.29 -6.22
N ASP A 14 -7.49 4.33 -4.90
CA ASP A 14 -7.91 5.50 -4.11
C ASP A 14 -6.97 6.70 -4.35
N LEU A 15 -5.68 6.41 -4.50
CA LEU A 15 -4.66 7.41 -4.84
C LEU A 15 -4.63 7.77 -6.34
N GLY A 16 -5.55 7.22 -7.15
CA GLY A 16 -5.65 7.49 -8.58
C GLY A 16 -4.71 6.70 -9.47
N PHE A 17 -4.06 5.64 -8.95
CA PHE A 17 -3.25 4.73 -9.76
C PHE A 17 -4.13 3.68 -10.42
N THR A 18 -3.92 3.48 -11.72
CA THR A 18 -4.61 2.45 -12.50
C THR A 18 -4.00 1.06 -12.36
N ASP A 19 -2.75 0.95 -11.89
CA ASP A 19 -2.06 -0.31 -11.74
C ASP A 19 -1.13 -0.37 -10.52
N LYS A 20 -0.99 -1.58 -9.96
CA LYS A 20 -0.18 -1.84 -8.74
C LYS A 20 1.32 -1.66 -8.97
N SER A 21 1.80 -1.76 -10.21
CA SER A 21 3.23 -1.68 -10.53
C SER A 21 3.72 -0.24 -10.47
N HIS A 22 2.95 0.70 -11.02
CA HIS A 22 3.20 2.13 -10.87
C HIS A 22 3.05 2.57 -9.42
N PHE A 23 1.99 2.12 -8.75
CA PHE A 23 1.81 2.43 -7.33
C PHE A 23 2.99 1.92 -6.48
N GLY A 24 3.43 0.68 -6.69
CA GLY A 24 4.56 0.10 -5.93
C GLY A 24 5.87 0.86 -6.13
N LYS A 25 6.14 1.33 -7.36
CA LYS A 25 7.32 2.17 -7.65
C LYS A 25 7.21 3.55 -7.01
N TYR A 26 6.05 4.18 -7.15
CA TYR A 26 5.78 5.49 -6.56
C TYR A 26 5.87 5.44 -5.03
N PHE A 27 5.15 4.49 -4.42
CA PHE A 27 5.13 4.28 -2.98
C PHE A 27 6.53 4.01 -2.42
N ARG A 28 7.32 3.16 -3.08
CA ARG A 28 8.72 2.94 -2.67
C ARG A 28 9.58 4.19 -2.81
N LYS A 29 9.35 5.03 -3.82
CA LYS A 29 10.07 6.30 -3.98
C LYS A 29 9.68 7.31 -2.90
N THR A 30 8.42 7.33 -2.47
CA THR A 30 7.88 8.26 -1.47
C THR A 30 8.18 7.81 -0.04
N THR A 31 7.96 6.53 0.27
CA THR A 31 8.05 5.94 1.62
C THR A 31 9.37 5.20 1.86
N GLY A 32 10.15 4.92 0.81
CA GLY A 32 11.42 4.18 0.89
C GLY A 32 11.27 2.65 0.88
N GLU A 33 10.06 2.12 1.14
CA GLU A 33 9.78 0.68 1.23
C GLU A 33 8.60 0.29 0.34
N SER A 34 8.48 -0.99 -0.03
CA SER A 34 7.34 -1.46 -0.83
C SER A 34 6.05 -1.49 0.00
N PRO A 35 4.87 -1.25 -0.61
CA PRO A 35 3.60 -1.23 0.11
C PRO A 35 3.26 -2.58 0.76
N ASN A 36 3.73 -3.70 0.19
CA ASN A 36 3.63 -5.02 0.83
C ASN A 36 4.45 -5.11 2.12
N ARG A 37 5.69 -4.59 2.12
CA ARG A 37 6.54 -4.60 3.31
C ARG A 37 6.00 -3.66 4.39
N PHE A 38 5.48 -2.51 3.98
CA PHE A 38 4.74 -1.62 4.85
C PHE A 38 3.53 -2.33 5.48
N ARG A 39 2.66 -2.96 4.67
CA ARG A 39 1.52 -3.73 5.18
C ARG A 39 1.94 -4.83 6.15
N GLN A 40 3.00 -5.58 5.87
CA GLN A 40 3.49 -6.59 6.80
C GLN A 40 3.86 -5.99 8.16
N LYS A 41 4.53 -4.83 8.20
CA LYS A 41 4.87 -4.16 9.48
C LYS A 41 3.61 -3.79 10.27
N PHE A 42 2.63 -3.17 9.62
CA PHE A 42 1.38 -2.75 10.28
C PHE A 42 0.48 -3.91 10.70
N VAL A 43 0.48 -5.03 9.96
CA VAL A 43 -0.27 -6.24 10.34
C VAL A 43 0.41 -7.00 11.48
N SER A 44 1.73 -6.88 11.64
CA SER A 44 2.48 -7.57 12.70
C SER A 44 2.42 -6.86 14.07
N GLU A 45 1.92 -5.62 14.12
CA GLU A 45 1.75 -4.84 15.35
C GLU A 45 0.29 -4.84 15.87
N GLN A 46 -0.54 -5.80 15.44
CA GLN A 46 -1.94 -5.94 15.86
C GLN A 46 -2.21 -7.29 16.55
#